data_AF-K1U968-F1
#
_entry.id   AF-K1U968-F1
#
_cell.length_a   1.000
_cell.length_b   1.000
_cell.length_c   1.000
_cell.angle_alpha   90.00
_cell.angle_beta   90.00
_cell.angle_gamma   90.00
#
_symmetry.space_group_name_H-M   'P 1'
#
loop_
_entity.id
_entity.type
_entity.pdbx_description
1 polymer ?
#
loop_
_entity_poly.entity_id
_entity_poly.type
_entity_poly.pdbx_seq_one_letter_code
_entity_poly.pdbx_strand_id
1 'polypeptide(L)' 'VIEAAIVAAHLRFRPIVMTSLAFILGLLPLVFASGPGSASRQGIGTGVFFGMLVAISVGIVFVPFFFVWIYRIKEKMKR' A
#
# COMPACT_ATOMS: atom_id res chain seq x y z
N VAL A 1 -2.92 -18.43 15.26
CA VAL A 1 -2.14 -17.34 14.59
C VAL A 1 -2.68 -17.03 13.19
N ILE A 2 -2.90 -18.03 12.33
CA ILE A 2 -3.38 -17.82 10.95
C ILE A 2 -4.79 -17.19 10.91
N GLU A 3 -5.77 -17.73 11.66
CA GLU A 3 -7.11 -17.13 11.77
C GLU A 3 -7.09 -15.69 12.27
N ALA A 4 -6.34 -15.41 13.34
CA ALA A 4 -6.19 -14.06 13.87
C ALA A 4 -5.56 -13.09 12.85
N ALA A 5 -4.61 -13.56 12.05
CA ALA A 5 -4.01 -12.77 10.97
C ALA A 5 -5.02 -12.48 9.84
N ILE A 6 -5.89 -13.43 9.49
CA ILE A 6 -6.94 -13.25 8.47
C ILE A 6 -8.02 -12.27 8.95
N VAL A 7 -8.45 -12.38 10.21
CA VAL A 7 -9.42 -11.44 10.81
C VAL A 7 -8.82 -10.03 10.84
N ALA A 8 -7.56 -9.90 11.28
CA ALA A 8 -6.86 -8.61 11.29
C ALA A 8 -6.68 -8.03 9.87
N ALA A 9 -6.42 -8.86 8.86
CA ALA A 9 -6.31 -8.43 7.47
C ALA A 9 -7.65 -7.86 6.96
N HIS A 10 -8.78 -8.52 7.23
CA HIS A 10 -10.10 -8.02 6.84
C HIS A 10 -10.48 -6.70 7.50
N LEU A 11 -10.19 -6.55 8.81
CA LEU A 11 -10.47 -5.32 9.54
C LEU A 11 -9.70 -4.12 8.98
N ARG A 12 -8.48 -4.34 8.46
CA ARG A 12 -7.60 -3.29 7.93
C ARG A 12 -7.79 -3.02 6.45
N PHE A 13 -8.41 -3.93 5.72
CA PHE A 13 -8.63 -3.78 4.28
C PHE A 13 -9.37 -2.49 3.93
N ARG A 14 -10.47 -2.17 4.62
CA ARG A 14 -11.26 -0.97 4.35
C ARG A 14 -10.47 0.33 4.62
N PRO A 15 -9.79 0.50 5.77
CA PRO A 15 -8.90 1.65 5.99
C PRO A 15 -7.77 1.79 4.97
N ILE A 16 -7.08 0.69 4.61
CA ILE A 16 -5.95 0.72 3.66
C ILE A 16 -6.42 1.17 2.27
N VAL A 17 -7.54 0.63 1.80
CA VAL A 17 -8.12 1.00 0.51
C VAL A 17 -8.57 2.46 0.52
N MET A 18 -9.21 2.91 1.61
CA MET A 18 -9.68 4.30 1.74
C MET A 18 -8.57 5.33 1.60
N THR A 19 -7.48 5.19 2.37
CA THR A 19 -6.38 6.17 2.37
C THR A 19 -5.67 6.22 1.02
N SER A 20 -5.45 5.05 0.44
CA SER A 20 -4.74 4.93 -0.82
C SER A 20 -5.55 5.46 -1.99
N LEU A 21 -6.86 5.17 -2.04
CA LEU A 21 -7.75 5.75 -3.05
C LEU A 21 -7.83 7.27 -2.91
N ALA A 22 -7.98 7.80 -1.69
CA ALA A 22 -7.99 9.24 -1.47
C ALA A 22 -6.69 9.91 -1.96
N PHE A 23 -5.55 9.27 -1.72
CA PHE A 23 -4.25 9.78 -2.14
C PHE A 23 -4.06 9.70 -3.67
N ILE A 24 -4.39 8.57 -4.30
CA ILE A 24 -4.34 8.39 -5.76
C ILE A 24 -5.23 9.41 -6.46
N LEU A 25 -6.46 9.60 -5.97
CA LEU A 25 -7.39 10.59 -6.53
C LEU A 25 -6.91 12.03 -6.28
N GLY A 26 -6.31 12.31 -5.12
CA GLY A 26 -5.72 13.62 -4.82
C GLY A 26 -4.54 14.00 -5.71
N LEU A 27 -3.86 13.02 -6.30
CA LEU A 27 -2.73 13.23 -7.21
C LEU A 27 -3.13 13.36 -8.69
N LEU A 28 -4.37 13.04 -9.05
CA LEU A 28 -4.89 13.18 -10.43
C LEU A 28 -4.59 14.56 -11.05
N PRO A 29 -4.84 15.70 -10.36
CA PRO A 29 -4.55 17.02 -10.91
C PRO A 29 -3.06 17.24 -11.20
N LEU A 30 -2.17 16.59 -10.44
CA LEU A 30 -0.73 16.68 -10.59
C LEU A 30 -0.24 15.88 -11.81
N VAL A 31 -0.85 14.72 -12.06
CA VAL A 31 -0.61 13.87 -13.24
C VAL A 31 -1.04 14.58 -14.52
N PHE A 32 -2.14 15.35 -14.49
CA PHE A 32 -2.65 16.10 -15.65
C PHE A 32 -2.24 17.58 -15.66
N ALA A 33 -1.38 18.00 -14.72
CA ALA A 33 -1.01 19.41 -14.57
C ALA A 33 -0.36 19.94 -15.84
N SER A 34 -0.90 21.02 -16.40
CA SER A 34 -0.37 21.69 -17.59
C SER A 34 0.05 23.13 -17.24
N GLY A 35 1.11 23.64 -17.89
CA GLY A 35 1.65 24.98 -17.65
C GLY A 35 3.13 25.01 -17.20
N PRO A 36 3.64 26.17 -16.72
CA PRO A 36 5.02 26.30 -16.27
C PRO A 36 5.33 25.34 -15.11
N GLY A 37 6.43 24.59 -15.23
CA GLY A 37 6.80 23.58 -14.24
C GLY A 37 5.94 22.31 -14.25
N SER A 38 5.09 22.12 -15.27
CA SER A 38 4.27 20.91 -15.46
C SER A 38 5.12 19.64 -15.52
N ALA A 39 6.25 19.63 -16.23
CA ALA A 39 7.13 18.46 -16.31
C ALA A 39 7.57 17.94 -14.92
N SER A 40 7.87 18.83 -13.98
CA SER A 40 8.25 18.46 -12.61
C SER A 40 7.05 17.92 -11.81
N ARG A 41 5.89 18.58 -11.92
CA ARG A 41 4.64 18.17 -11.26
C ARG A 41 4.14 16.82 -11.76
N GLN A 42 4.16 16.62 -13.07
CA GLN A 42 3.80 15.36 -13.71
C GLN A 42 4.79 14.26 -13.36
N GLY A 43 6.10 14.55 -13.33
CA GLY A 43 7.12 13.58 -12.94
C GLY A 43 6.91 13.04 -11.52
N ILE A 44 6.66 13.94 -10.56
CA ILE A 44 6.31 13.54 -9.18
C ILE A 44 4.95 12.83 -9.14
N GLY A 45 3.93 13.41 -9.79
CA GLY A 45 2.56 12.89 -9.79
C GLY A 45 2.46 11.48 -10.34
N THR A 46 3.05 11.23 -11.51
CA THR A 46 3.05 9.91 -12.16
C THR A 46 3.86 8.88 -11.38
N GLY A 47 5.05 9.25 -10.89
CA GLY A 47 5.89 8.36 -10.08
C GLY A 47 5.18 7.90 -8.80
N VAL A 48 4.58 8.83 -8.08
CA VAL A 48 3.87 8.53 -6.83
C VAL A 48 2.55 7.80 -7.10
N PHE A 49 1.82 8.16 -8.15
CA PHE A 49 0.56 7.49 -8.54
C PHE A 49 0.75 6.00 -8.81
N PHE A 50 1.71 5.65 -9.69
CA PHE A 50 2.03 4.25 -9.97
C PHE A 50 2.66 3.56 -8.76
N GLY A 51 3.50 4.28 -8.01
CA GLY A 51 4.09 3.76 -6.77
C GLY A 51 3.03 3.32 -5.76
N MET A 52 1.97 4.10 -5.58
CA MET A 52 0.87 3.74 -4.68
C MET A 52 0.00 2.60 -5.18
N LEU A 53 -0.24 2.50 -6.50
CA LEU A 53 -0.95 1.35 -7.06
C LEU A 53 -0.21 0.03 -6.80
N VAL A 54 1.10 0.02 -7.00
CA VAL A 54 1.96 -1.14 -6.72
C VAL A 54 2.03 -1.40 -5.21
N ALA A 55 2.24 -0.37 -4.40
CA ALA A 55 2.35 -0.50 -2.95
C ALA A 55 1.08 -1.10 -2.34
N ILE A 56 -0.12 -0.73 -2.82
CA ILE A 56 -1.36 -1.30 -2.29
C ILE A 56 -1.52 -2.77 -2.68
N SER A 57 -1.27 -3.11 -3.95
CA SER A 57 -1.54 -4.43 -4.49
C SER A 57 -0.54 -5.46 -3.94
N VAL A 58 0.72 -5.07 -3.80
CA VAL A 58 1.75 -5.87 -3.12
C VAL A 58 1.53 -5.85 -1.60
N GLY A 59 1.29 -4.68 -1.01
CA GLY A 59 1.20 -4.52 0.45
C GLY A 59 0.07 -5.33 1.10
N ILE A 60 -1.13 -5.36 0.49
CA ILE A 60 -2.28 -6.11 1.03
C ILE A 60 -1.98 -7.61 1.13
N VAL A 61 -1.21 -8.17 0.20
CA VAL A 61 -0.88 -9.60 0.17
C VAL A 61 0.36 -9.89 1.03
N PHE A 62 1.40 -9.08 0.88
CA PHE A 62 2.69 -9.35 1.52
C PHE A 62 2.71 -9.02 3.02
N VAL A 63 1.96 -8.03 3.49
CA VAL A 63 1.91 -7.68 4.93
C VAL A 63 1.43 -8.85 5.81
N PRO A 64 0.28 -9.49 5.56
CA PRO A 64 -0.15 -10.65 6.35
C PRO A 64 0.76 -11.85 6.14
N PHE A 65 1.32 -12.03 4.93
CA PHE A 65 2.28 -13.10 4.65
C PHE A 65 3.54 -12.98 5.50
N PHE A 66 4.18 -11.81 5.52
CA PHE A 66 5.36 -11.55 6.34
C PHE A 66 5.07 -11.68 7.83
N PHE A 67 3.89 -11.24 8.29
CA PHE A 67 3.49 -11.40 9.70
C PHE A 67 3.47 -12.88 10.11
N VAL A 68 2.82 -13.74 9.33
CA VAL A 68 2.76 -15.19 9.60
C VAL A 68 4.15 -15.82 9.50
N TRP A 69 4.97 -15.39 8.55
CA TRP A 69 6.31 -15.92 8.33
C TRP A 69 7.26 -15.61 9.50
N ILE A 70 7.29 -14.36 9.96
CA ILE A 70 8.07 -13.93 11.13
C ILE A 70 7.58 -14.65 12.40
N TYR A 71 6.26 -14.78 12.57
CA TYR A 71 5.71 -15.46 13.75
C TYR A 71 6.10 -16.94 13.80
N ARG A 72 6.07 -17.64 12.65
CA ARG A 72 6.52 -19.04 12.53
C ARG A 72 8.01 -19.21 12.85
N ILE A 73 8.86 -18.28 12.38
CA ILE A 73 10.30 -18.32 12.67
C ILE A 73 10.54 -18.11 14.17
N LYS A 74 9.86 -17.13 14.77
CA LYS A 74 9.96 -16.84 16.20
C LYS A 74 9.54 -18.04 17.06
N GLU A 75 8.47 -18.73 16.67
CA GLU A 75 7.98 -19.93 17.37
C GLU A 75 8.98 -21.10 17.27
N LYS A 76 9.63 -21.26 16.11
CA LYS A 76 10.72 -22.25 15.92
C LYS A 76 11.98 -21.94 16.73
N MET A 77 12.28 -20.66 16.96
CA MET A 77 13.49 -20.22 17.65
C MET A 77 13.34 -20.19 19.17
N LYS A 78 12.09 -20.21 19.68
CA LYS A 78 11.77 -20.27 21.11
C LYS A 78 11.68 -21.72 21.64
N ARG A 79 11.80 -22.71 20.75
CA ARG A 79 11.82 -24.14 21.06
C ARG A 79 13.25 -24.64 21.00
#